data_AF-A0A8I1DJ61-F1
#
_entry.id   AF-A0A8I1DJ61-F1
#
_cell.length_a   1.000
_cell.length_b   1.000
_cell.length_c   1.000
_cell.angle_alpha   90.00
_cell.angle_beta   90.00
_cell.angle_gamma   90.00
#
_symmetry.space_group_name_H-M   'P 1'
#
loop_
_entity.id
_entity.type
_entity.pdbx_description
1 polymer ?
#
loop_
_entity_poly.entity_id
_entity_poly.type
_entity_poly.pdbx_seq_one_letter_code
_entity_poly.pdbx_strand_id
1 'polypeptide(L)'
;MNKELQSFSRNIASQLLIGGIGLLSLYRADTKPDFMWYQFFELYIVGLLLLIWSMYSAASNACILYNDYRDYLWNQGKKFDRIRLMKHPKKEDNYLVDISKTFKGLKRADLIKIRLEGACILLIWFLFTFVYILGIMLSFLQQTKLFGF
;
A
#
# COMPACT_ATOMS: atom_id res chain seq x y z
N MET A 1 -20.59 2.43 7.02
CA MET A 1 -19.50 2.53 6.03
C MET A 1 -18.20 2.12 6.70
N ASN A 2 -17.44 1.18 6.15
CA ASN A 2 -16.17 0.74 6.76
C ASN A 2 -15.12 1.85 6.62
N LYS A 3 -14.73 2.46 7.74
CA LYS A 3 -13.80 3.60 7.79
C LYS A 3 -12.40 3.24 7.29
N GLU A 4 -11.96 2.01 7.51
CA GLU A 4 -10.65 1.52 7.08
C GLU A 4 -10.60 1.34 5.56
N LEU A 5 -11.66 0.76 4.98
CA LEU A 5 -11.79 0.63 3.53
C LEU A 5 -11.87 2.00 2.83
N GLN A 6 -12.57 2.96 3.43
CA GLN A 6 -12.64 4.32 2.91
C GLN A 6 -11.28 5.02 2.99
N SER A 7 -10.56 4.87 4.11
CA SER A 7 -9.21 5.40 4.29
C SER A 7 -8.25 4.80 3.27
N PHE A 8 -8.30 3.48 3.09
CA PHE A 8 -7.52 2.74 2.09
C PHE A 8 -7.78 3.27 0.68
N SER A 9 -9.05 3.38 0.27
CA SER A 9 -9.42 3.90 -1.05
C SER A 9 -8.95 5.35 -1.27
N ARG A 10 -9.10 6.23 -0.27
CA ARG A 10 -8.61 7.62 -0.33
C ARG A 10 -7.10 7.67 -0.50
N ASN A 11 -6.36 6.86 0.25
CA ASN A 11 -4.91 6.80 0.17
C ASN A 11 -4.43 6.29 -1.19
N ILE A 12 -5.12 5.31 -1.81
CA ILE A 12 -4.80 4.87 -3.18
C ILE A 12 -4.96 6.02 -4.17
N ALA A 13 -6.13 6.68 -4.15
CA ALA A 13 -6.40 7.78 -5.08
C ALA A 13 -5.41 8.93 -4.90
N SER A 14 -5.12 9.29 -3.64
CA SER A 14 -4.14 10.30 -3.28
C SER A 14 -2.72 9.93 -3.74
N GLN A 15 -2.31 8.68 -3.54
CA GLN A 15 -0.98 8.20 -3.94
C GLN A 15 -0.77 8.28 -5.45
N LEU A 16 -1.75 7.82 -6.24
CA LEU A 16 -1.65 7.89 -7.71
C LEU A 16 -1.60 9.33 -8.20
N LEU A 17 -2.45 10.20 -7.65
CA LEU A 17 -2.51 11.61 -8.03
C LEU A 17 -1.24 12.36 -7.65
N ILE A 18 -0.85 12.29 -6.37
CA ILE A 18 0.32 12.99 -5.82
C ILE A 18 1.61 12.43 -6.42
N GLY A 19 1.72 11.10 -6.55
CA GLY A 19 2.88 10.45 -7.16
C GLY A 19 3.04 10.84 -8.63
N GLY A 20 1.95 10.85 -9.40
CA GLY A 20 1.95 11.29 -10.80
C GLY A 20 2.34 12.76 -10.97
N ILE A 21 1.79 13.65 -10.13
CA ILE A 21 2.16 15.08 -10.13
C ILE A 21 3.62 15.27 -9.72
N GLY A 22 4.11 14.55 -8.71
CA GLY A 22 5.50 14.61 -8.26
C GLY A 22 6.48 14.26 -9.38
N LEU A 23 6.21 13.18 -10.11
CA LEU A 23 7.01 12.79 -11.29
C LEU A 23 6.93 13.82 -12.41
N LEU A 24 5.75 14.40 -12.67
CA LEU A 24 5.58 15.45 -13.67
C LEU A 24 6.38 16.70 -13.33
N SER A 25 6.42 17.10 -12.06
CA SER A 25 7.20 18.25 -11.60
C SER A 25 8.70 18.05 -11.81
N LEU A 26 9.23 16.87 -11.44
CA LEU A 26 10.64 16.52 -11.65
C LEU A 26 10.99 16.48 -13.13
N TYR A 27 10.17 15.78 -13.93
CA TYR A 27 10.36 15.72 -15.37
C TYR A 27 10.36 17.11 -16.01
N ARG A 28 9.45 17.99 -15.57
CA ARG A 28 9.38 19.35 -16.11
C ARG A 28 10.61 20.18 -15.73
N ALA A 29 11.14 20.01 -14.52
CA ALA A 29 12.37 20.66 -14.10
C ALA A 29 13.55 20.29 -15.01
N ASP A 30 13.66 19.03 -15.40
CA ASP A 30 14.77 18.53 -16.24
C ASP A 30 14.63 18.88 -17.73
N THR A 31 13.41 19.03 -18.23
CA THR A 31 13.16 19.13 -19.69
C THR A 31 12.88 20.53 -20.21
N LYS A 32 12.72 21.54 -19.34
CA LYS A 32 12.45 22.90 -19.79
C LYS A 32 13.74 23.73 -19.81
N PRO A 33 14.22 24.15 -21.01
CA PRO A 33 15.54 24.77 -21.15
C PRO A 33 15.65 26.19 -20.57
N ASP A 34 14.52 26.88 -20.38
CA ASP A 34 14.49 28.31 -20.01
C ASP A 34 14.09 28.58 -18.55
N PHE A 35 14.28 27.61 -17.64
CA PHE A 35 13.98 27.88 -16.23
C PHE A 35 15.03 28.77 -15.58
N MET A 36 14.56 29.86 -14.96
CA MET A 36 15.35 30.58 -13.97
C MET A 36 15.67 29.62 -12.82
N TRP A 37 16.89 29.70 -12.25
CA TRP A 37 17.39 28.80 -11.21
C TRP A 37 16.38 28.53 -10.08
N TYR A 38 15.66 29.56 -9.62
CA TYR A 38 14.67 29.39 -8.55
C TYR A 38 13.47 28.53 -8.96
N GLN A 39 12.99 28.62 -10.22
CA GLN A 39 11.87 27.81 -10.73
C GLN A 39 12.27 26.34 -10.90
N PHE A 40 13.53 26.11 -11.29
CA PHE A 40 14.12 24.76 -11.35
C PHE A 40 14.16 24.12 -9.96
N PHE A 41 14.74 24.81 -8.97
CA PHE A 41 14.83 24.30 -7.60
C PHE A 41 13.45 24.09 -6.95
N GLU A 42 12.52 25.01 -7.19
CA GLU A 42 11.15 24.89 -6.69
C GLU A 42 10.45 23.62 -7.21
N LEU A 43 10.53 23.35 -8.52
CA LEU A 43 9.94 22.15 -9.11
C LEU A 43 10.61 20.87 -8.61
N TYR A 44 11.92 20.89 -8.40
CA TYR A 44 12.64 19.75 -7.81
C TYR A 44 12.20 19.45 -6.38
N ILE A 45 12.13 20.49 -5.54
CA ILE A 45 11.70 20.36 -4.14
C ILE A 45 10.24 19.87 -4.08
N VAL A 46 9.34 20.49 -4.85
CA VAL A 46 7.93 20.10 -4.91
C VAL A 46 7.80 18.65 -5.41
N GLY A 47 8.51 18.28 -6.47
CA GLY A 47 8.49 16.92 -7.02
C GLY A 47 8.94 15.86 -6.02
N LEU A 48 10.06 16.10 -5.32
CA LEU A 48 10.57 15.20 -4.28
C LEU A 48 9.61 15.09 -3.08
N LEU A 49 9.05 16.20 -2.60
CA LEU A 49 8.09 16.21 -1.49
C LEU A 49 6.83 15.40 -1.83
N LEU A 50 6.30 15.56 -3.05
CA LEU A 50 5.14 14.82 -3.52
C LEU A 50 5.46 13.31 -3.65
N LEU A 51 6.65 12.94 -4.12
CA LEU A 51 7.07 11.54 -4.16
C LEU A 51 7.17 10.93 -2.76
N ILE A 52 7.77 11.64 -1.80
CA ILE A 52 7.86 11.20 -0.40
C ILE A 52 6.45 11.01 0.18
N TRP A 53 5.53 11.94 -0.10
CA TRP A 53 4.14 11.85 0.34
C TRP A 53 3.39 10.65 -0.29
N SER A 54 3.65 10.38 -1.56
CA SER A 54 3.15 9.19 -2.25
C SER A 54 3.63 7.90 -1.58
N MET A 55 4.93 7.81 -1.27
CA MET A 55 5.52 6.66 -0.56
C MET A 55 4.94 6.50 0.85
N TYR A 56 4.74 7.60 1.57
CA TYR A 56 4.08 7.59 2.87
C TYR A 56 2.66 7.01 2.78
N SER A 57 1.88 7.42 1.78
CA SER A 57 0.52 6.91 1.53
C SER A 57 0.52 5.42 1.23
N ALA A 58 1.52 4.94 0.46
CA ALA A 58 1.71 3.53 0.17
C ALA A 58 2.01 2.72 1.44
N ALA A 59 2.92 3.22 2.29
CA ALA A 59 3.26 2.59 3.57
C ALA A 59 2.07 2.58 4.55
N SER A 60 1.27 3.65 4.58
CA SER A 60 0.05 3.71 5.38
C SER A 60 -0.95 2.62 4.96
N ASN A 61 -1.16 2.43 3.66
CA ASN A 61 -2.02 1.37 3.13
C ASN A 61 -1.49 -0.03 3.44
N ALA A 62 -0.17 -0.24 3.35
CA ALA A 62 0.48 -1.48 3.77
C ALA A 62 0.17 -1.81 5.24
N CYS A 63 0.25 -0.81 6.13
CA CYS A 63 -0.08 -0.97 7.55
C CYS A 63 -1.57 -1.24 7.80
N ILE A 64 -2.48 -0.59 7.07
CA ILE A 64 -3.93 -0.84 7.16
C ILE A 64 -4.21 -2.31 6.81
N LEU A 65 -3.73 -2.80 5.67
CA LEU A 65 -3.92 -4.21 5.27
C LEU A 65 -3.30 -5.21 6.26
N TYR A 66 -2.14 -4.90 6.81
CA TYR A 66 -1.51 -5.73 7.84
C TYR A 66 -2.41 -5.84 9.08
N ASN A 67 -2.96 -4.72 9.55
CA ASN A 67 -3.85 -4.70 10.70
C ASN A 67 -5.18 -5.40 10.41
N ASP A 68 -5.80 -5.16 9.25
CA ASP A 68 -7.03 -5.84 8.83
C ASP A 68 -6.83 -7.36 8.83
N TYR A 69 -5.71 -7.85 8.29
CA TYR A 69 -5.43 -9.27 8.26
C TYR A 69 -5.14 -9.85 9.66
N ARG A 70 -4.41 -9.09 10.50
CA ARG A 70 -4.19 -9.46 11.90
C ARG A 70 -5.50 -9.59 12.66
N ASP A 71 -6.40 -8.64 12.48
CA ASP A 71 -7.71 -8.57 13.14
C ASP A 71 -8.63 -9.69 12.66
N TYR A 72 -8.63 -9.97 11.36
CA TYR A 72 -9.28 -11.13 10.78
C TYR A 72 -8.81 -12.42 11.46
N LEU A 73 -7.49 -12.67 11.51
CA LEU A 73 -6.94 -13.89 12.13
C LEU A 73 -7.27 -13.96 13.63
N TRP A 74 -7.19 -12.85 14.34
CA TRP A 74 -7.57 -12.79 15.76
C TRP A 74 -9.04 -13.18 15.98
N ASN A 75 -9.94 -12.68 15.13
CA ASN A 75 -11.37 -13.02 15.18
C ASN A 75 -11.63 -14.49 14.84
N GLN A 76 -10.88 -15.08 13.91
CA GLN A 76 -10.92 -16.54 13.69
C GLN A 76 -10.40 -17.29 14.92
N GLY A 77 -9.36 -16.76 15.58
CA GLY A 77 -8.82 -17.30 16.83
C GLY A 77 -9.86 -17.38 17.94
N LYS A 78 -10.73 -16.36 18.06
CA LYS A 78 -11.89 -16.40 18.98
C LYS A 78 -12.85 -17.54 18.65
N LYS A 79 -13.22 -17.69 17.37
CA LYS A 79 -14.19 -18.69 16.91
C LYS A 79 -13.72 -20.13 17.13
N PHE A 80 -12.43 -20.38 16.98
CA PHE A 80 -11.82 -21.71 17.14
C PHE A 80 -11.20 -21.95 18.52
N ASP A 81 -11.45 -21.07 19.51
CA ASP A 81 -10.83 -21.11 20.85
C ASP A 81 -9.30 -21.28 20.83
N ARG A 82 -8.64 -20.62 19.86
CA ARG A 82 -7.18 -20.64 19.69
C ARG A 82 -6.48 -19.45 20.34
N ILE A 83 -7.21 -18.47 20.87
CA ILE A 83 -6.60 -17.33 21.58
C ILE A 83 -5.76 -17.80 22.77
N ARG A 84 -6.17 -18.87 23.46
CA ARG A 84 -5.39 -19.47 24.54
C ARG A 84 -4.01 -19.99 24.12
N LEU A 85 -3.79 -20.19 22.83
CA LEU A 85 -2.51 -20.63 22.24
C LEU A 85 -1.62 -19.46 21.83
N MET A 86 -2.09 -18.21 21.97
CA MET A 86 -1.31 -17.02 21.65
C MET A 86 -0.26 -16.77 22.72
N LYS A 87 0.88 -16.21 22.30
CA LYS A 87 2.00 -15.93 23.20
C LYS A 87 1.65 -14.85 24.23
N HIS A 88 0.87 -13.85 23.80
CA HIS A 88 0.43 -12.75 24.65
C HIS A 88 -1.10 -12.67 24.72
N PRO A 89 -1.67 -12.22 25.84
CA PRO A 89 -3.13 -12.14 26.01
C PRO A 89 -3.75 -11.00 25.17
N LYS A 90 -2.98 -9.97 24.84
CA LYS A 90 -3.45 -8.85 24.01
C LYS A 90 -3.08 -9.06 22.54
N LYS A 91 -4.00 -8.75 21.64
CA LYS A 91 -3.81 -8.84 20.18
C LYS A 91 -2.61 -8.03 19.69
N GLU A 92 -2.47 -6.81 20.20
CA GLU A 92 -1.46 -5.83 19.78
C GLU A 92 -0.03 -6.33 19.99
N ASP A 93 0.18 -7.13 21.04
CA ASP A 93 1.47 -7.69 21.43
C ASP A 93 1.85 -8.94 20.61
N ASN A 94 0.91 -9.48 19.83
CA ASN A 94 1.18 -10.64 18.98
C ASN A 94 1.43 -10.20 17.54
N TYR A 95 2.57 -10.61 16.98
CA TYR A 95 2.87 -10.43 15.56
C TYR A 95 2.00 -11.34 14.70
N LEU A 96 1.66 -10.86 13.49
CA LEU A 96 0.85 -11.59 12.52
C LEU A 96 1.42 -12.99 12.19
N VAL A 97 2.75 -13.11 12.12
CA VAL A 97 3.43 -14.39 11.89
C VAL A 97 3.14 -15.38 13.01
N ASP A 98 3.16 -14.93 14.26
CA ASP A 98 2.93 -15.80 15.42
C ASP A 98 1.47 -16.20 15.54
N ILE A 99 0.55 -15.24 15.31
CA ILE A 99 -0.88 -15.54 15.19
C ILE A 99 -1.09 -16.61 14.11
N SER A 100 -0.53 -16.43 12.91
CA SER A 100 -0.71 -17.38 11.79
C SER A 100 -0.23 -18.80 12.10
N LYS A 101 0.85 -18.97 12.89
CA LYS A 101 1.39 -20.28 13.27
C LYS A 101 0.39 -21.07 14.10
N THR A 102 -0.39 -20.41 14.97
CA THR A 102 -1.40 -21.08 15.80
C THR A 102 -2.50 -21.77 14.98
N PHE A 103 -2.71 -21.37 13.72
CA PHE A 103 -3.71 -21.96 12.83
C PHE A 103 -3.20 -23.18 12.05
N LYS A 104 -1.91 -23.53 12.09
CA LYS A 104 -1.32 -24.62 11.26
C LYS A 104 -1.91 -26.02 11.50
N GLY A 105 -2.67 -26.24 12.58
CA GLY A 105 -3.30 -27.52 12.93
C GLY A 105 -4.82 -27.55 12.81
N LEU A 106 -5.44 -26.71 11.98
CA LEU A 106 -6.88 -26.78 11.68
C LEU A 106 -7.20 -27.87 10.66
N LYS A 107 -8.47 -28.31 10.63
CA LYS A 107 -8.96 -29.21 9.57
C LYS A 107 -8.64 -28.60 8.21
N ARG A 108 -8.26 -29.45 7.25
CA ARG A 108 -7.74 -29.04 5.94
C ARG A 108 -8.65 -28.04 5.21
N ALA A 109 -9.96 -28.20 5.31
CA ALA A 109 -10.95 -27.30 4.71
C ALA A 109 -10.90 -25.88 5.32
N ASP A 110 -10.89 -25.75 6.65
CA ASP A 110 -10.82 -24.46 7.34
C ASP A 110 -9.48 -23.75 7.09
N LEU A 111 -8.40 -24.54 7.06
CA LEU A 111 -7.06 -24.04 6.74
C LEU A 111 -6.99 -23.50 5.31
N ILE A 112 -7.58 -24.20 4.34
CA ILE A 112 -7.64 -23.77 2.94
C ILE A 112 -8.44 -22.46 2.84
N LYS A 113 -9.57 -22.35 3.52
CA LYS A 113 -10.39 -21.13 3.53
C LYS A 113 -9.60 -19.93 4.05
N ILE A 114 -8.96 -20.07 5.21
CA ILE A 114 -8.13 -19.01 5.81
C ILE A 114 -6.97 -18.62 4.89
N ARG A 115 -6.30 -19.61 4.28
CA ARG A 115 -5.20 -19.35 3.33
C ARG A 115 -5.68 -18.68 2.05
N LEU A 116 -6.85 -19.03 1.54
CA LEU A 116 -7.42 -18.43 0.34
C LEU A 116 -7.84 -16.98 0.59
N GLU A 117 -8.48 -16.68 1.73
CA GLU A 117 -8.80 -15.32 2.15
C GLU A 117 -7.53 -14.48 2.38
N GLY A 118 -6.48 -15.06 2.97
CA GLY A 118 -5.16 -14.44 3.07
C GLY A 118 -4.47 -14.24 1.72
N ALA A 119 -4.62 -15.18 0.78
CA ALA A 119 -4.12 -15.05 -0.58
C ALA A 119 -4.84 -13.92 -1.34
N CYS A 120 -6.14 -13.71 -1.11
CA CYS A 120 -6.86 -12.56 -1.65
C CYS A 120 -6.30 -11.23 -1.13
N ILE A 121 -5.95 -11.14 0.15
CA ILE A 121 -5.33 -9.95 0.75
C ILE A 121 -3.94 -9.70 0.15
N LEU A 122 -3.13 -10.75 0.00
CA LEU A 122 -1.83 -10.66 -0.69
C LEU A 122 -1.99 -10.28 -2.17
N LEU A 123 -3.02 -10.78 -2.84
CA LEU A 123 -3.35 -10.42 -4.21
C LEU A 123 -3.75 -8.95 -4.30
N ILE A 124 -4.52 -8.42 -3.35
CA ILE A 124 -4.82 -6.99 -3.27
C ILE A 124 -3.53 -6.18 -3.11
N TRP A 125 -2.60 -6.62 -2.25
CA TRP A 125 -1.28 -6.00 -2.10
C TRP A 125 -0.45 -6.01 -3.39
N PHE A 126 -0.45 -7.15 -4.09
CA PHE A 126 0.27 -7.32 -5.34
C PHE A 126 -0.35 -6.47 -6.44
N LEU A 127 -1.67 -6.52 -6.62
CA LEU A 127 -2.42 -5.69 -7.57
C LEU A 127 -2.24 -4.21 -7.27
N PHE A 128 -2.20 -3.82 -6.01
CA PHE A 128 -1.93 -2.45 -5.60
C PHE A 128 -0.53 -1.99 -6.00
N THR A 129 0.50 -2.79 -5.72
CA THR A 129 1.88 -2.52 -6.17
C THR A 129 1.95 -2.46 -7.70
N PHE A 130 1.27 -3.38 -8.38
CA PHE A 130 1.22 -3.44 -9.84
C PHE A 130 0.57 -2.18 -10.43
N VAL A 131 -0.60 -1.77 -9.94
CA VAL A 131 -1.30 -0.54 -10.37
C VAL A 131 -0.44 0.69 -10.07
N TYR A 132 0.27 0.72 -8.96
CA TYR A 132 1.20 1.81 -8.65
C TYR A 132 2.35 1.92 -9.66
N ILE A 133 3.03 0.81 -9.95
CA ILE A 133 4.10 0.76 -10.95
C ILE A 133 3.54 1.09 -12.35
N LEU A 134 2.37 0.57 -12.69
CA LEU A 134 1.68 0.87 -13.95
C LEU A 134 1.33 2.35 -14.06
N GLY A 135 0.85 2.98 -12.99
CA GLY A 135 0.57 4.41 -12.93
C GLY A 135 1.83 5.26 -13.14
N ILE A 136 2.95 4.85 -12.54
CA ILE A 136 4.26 5.46 -12.78
C ILE A 136 4.65 5.32 -14.26
N MET A 137 4.58 4.10 -14.81
CA MET A 137 4.94 3.81 -16.21
C MET A 137 4.07 4.58 -17.21
N LEU A 138 2.75 4.64 -16.99
CA LEU A 138 1.83 5.42 -17.82
C LEU A 138 2.13 6.93 -17.73
N SER A 139 2.47 7.43 -16.53
CA SER A 139 2.87 8.83 -16.36
C SER A 139 4.13 9.14 -17.18
N PHE A 140 5.14 8.26 -17.15
CA PHE A 140 6.34 8.38 -17.99
C PHE A 140 6.02 8.29 -19.49
N LEU A 141 5.15 7.37 -19.89
CA LEU A 141 4.77 7.18 -21.30
C LEU A 141 3.91 8.33 -21.85
N GLN A 142 3.13 8.97 -20.98
CA GLN A 142 2.38 10.17 -21.34
C GLN A 142 3.29 11.39 -21.40
N GLN A 143 4.33 11.46 -20.55
CA GLN A 143 5.38 12.47 -20.64
C GLN A 143 6.14 12.36 -21.96
N THR A 144 6.62 11.17 -22.37
CA THR A 144 7.33 11.04 -23.66
C THR A 144 6.48 11.52 -24.83
N LYS A 145 5.18 11.20 -24.84
CA LYS A 145 4.23 11.70 -25.86
C LYS A 145 4.00 13.21 -25.84
N LEU A 146 3.84 13.81 -24.66
CA LEU A 146 3.58 15.26 -24.51
C LEU A 146 4.78 16.12 -24.89
N PHE A 147 5.99 15.59 -24.72
CA PHE A 147 7.24 16.32 -24.91
C PHE A 147 8.03 15.87 -26.15
N GLY A 148 7.46 14.97 -26.96
CA GLY A 148 7.92 14.69 -28.34
C GLY A 148 9.21 13.86 -28.46
N PHE A 149 9.48 12.97 -27.50
CA PHE A 149 10.55 11.97 -27.59
C PHE A 149 10.05 10.64 -28.16
#